data_AF-A0AAV3RVR1-F1
#
_entry.id   AF-A0AAV3RVR1-F1
#
_cell.length_a   1.000
_cell.length_b   1.000
_cell.length_c   1.000
_cell.angle_alpha   90.00
_cell.angle_beta   90.00
_cell.angle_gamma   90.00
#
_symmetry.space_group_name_H-M   'P 1'
#
loop_
_entity.id
_entity.type
_entity.pdbx_description
1 polymer ?
#
loop_
_entity_poly.entity_id
_entity_poly.type
_entity_poly.pdbx_seq_one_letter_code
_entity_poly.pdbx_strand_id
1 'polypeptide(L)'
;MASAQEGFNIGFKESVLVGRNFGLVRGITSALASLPSGLREKLVETEEKRINFRHLHESSHSVSTIDALKLFHNGMSRRHANTGNIETDIHSEDVDARSSDKNALDAYYDELRSLVLESPAISTEFRVE
;
A
#
# COMPACT_ATOMS: atom_id res chain seq x y z
N MET A 1 29.78 -0.95 -12.90
CA MET A 1 28.75 -1.81 -13.52
C MET A 1 27.96 -2.58 -12.46
N ALA A 2 28.60 -3.40 -11.62
CA ALA A 2 27.92 -4.17 -10.56
C ALA A 2 27.08 -3.32 -9.58
N SER A 3 27.60 -2.18 -9.11
CA SER A 3 26.87 -1.30 -8.18
C SER A 3 25.60 -0.67 -8.75
N ALA A 4 25.62 -0.29 -10.03
CA ALA A 4 24.46 0.28 -10.70
C ALA A 4 23.36 -0.76 -10.95
N GLN A 5 23.75 -2.01 -11.25
CA GLN A 5 22.82 -3.12 -11.41
C GLN A 5 22.17 -3.52 -10.08
N GLU A 6 22.94 -3.51 -8.99
CA GLU A 6 22.41 -3.76 -7.65
C GLU A 6 21.39 -2.69 -7.24
N GLY A 7 21.72 -1.41 -7.45
CA GLY A 7 20.80 -0.30 -7.20
C GLY A 7 19.49 -0.41 -8.01
N PHE A 8 19.58 -0.82 -9.29
CA PHE A 8 18.40 -1.07 -10.11
C PHE A 8 17.54 -2.22 -9.55
N ASN A 9 18.14 -3.35 -9.18
CA ASN A 9 17.42 -4.51 -8.63
C ASN A 9 16.67 -4.16 -7.34
N ILE A 10 17.31 -3.40 -6.44
CA ILE A 10 16.68 -2.94 -5.20
C ILE A 10 15.49 -2.04 -5.52
N GLY A 11 15.70 -0.99 -6.33
CA GLY A 11 14.62 -0.06 -6.71
C GLY A 11 13.46 -0.76 -7.44
N PHE A 12 13.77 -1.75 -8.29
CA PHE A 12 12.76 -2.56 -8.97
C PHE A 12 11.91 -3.36 -7.98
N LYS A 13 12.54 -4.10 -7.04
CA LYS A 13 11.81 -4.87 -6.01
C LYS A 13 10.90 -3.97 -5.17
N GLU A 14 11.40 -2.81 -4.74
CA GLU A 14 10.57 -1.85 -4.00
C GLU A 14 9.40 -1.33 -4.84
N SER A 15 9.63 -1.02 -6.12
CA SER A 15 8.58 -0.53 -7.02
C SER A 15 7.47 -1.56 -7.24
N VAL A 16 7.82 -2.84 -7.35
CA VAL A 16 6.86 -3.94 -7.51
C VAL A 16 5.97 -4.06 -6.27
N LEU A 17 6.56 -4.03 -5.09
CA LEU A 17 5.80 -4.13 -3.83
C LEU A 17 4.85 -2.95 -3.64
N VAL A 18 5.36 -1.72 -3.77
CA VAL A 18 4.55 -0.50 -3.62
C VAL A 18 3.46 -0.43 -4.69
N GLY A 19 3.81 -0.76 -5.94
CA GLY A 19 2.88 -0.79 -7.07
C GLY A 19 1.75 -1.81 -6.87
N ARG A 20 2.08 -3.02 -6.41
CA ARG A 20 1.09 -4.05 -6.07
C ARG A 20 0.14 -3.56 -4.98
N ASN A 21 0.67 -3.03 -3.89
CA ASN A 21 -0.13 -2.60 -2.74
C ASN A 21 -1.10 -1.47 -3.13
N PHE A 22 -0.61 -0.45 -3.85
CA PHE A 22 -1.46 0.62 -4.33
C PHE A 22 -2.49 0.15 -5.37
N GLY A 23 -2.10 -0.82 -6.22
CA GLY A 23 -3.00 -1.49 -7.15
C GLY A 23 -4.13 -2.24 -6.43
N LEU A 24 -3.85 -2.91 -5.31
CA LEU A 24 -4.87 -3.58 -4.49
C LEU A 24 -5.85 -2.58 -3.88
N VAL A 25 -5.37 -1.44 -3.36
CA VAL A 25 -6.24 -0.36 -2.86
C VAL A 25 -7.24 0.05 -3.92
N ARG A 26 -6.77 0.39 -5.13
CA ARG A 26 -7.67 0.77 -6.23
C ARG A 26 -8.59 -0.36 -6.64
N GLY A 27 -8.06 -1.56 -6.86
CA GLY A 27 -8.84 -2.70 -7.33
C GLY A 27 -9.99 -3.06 -6.39
N ILE A 28 -9.70 -3.23 -5.10
CA ILE A 28 -10.71 -3.63 -4.10
C ILE A 28 -11.74 -2.53 -3.93
N THR A 29 -11.29 -1.28 -3.77
CA THR A 29 -12.23 -0.16 -3.55
C THR A 29 -13.09 0.13 -4.78
N SER A 30 -12.56 0.00 -6.00
CA SER A 30 -13.35 0.12 -7.24
C SER A 30 -14.34 -1.01 -7.40
N ALA A 31 -13.94 -2.26 -7.11
CA ALA A 31 -14.84 -3.40 -7.16
C ALA A 31 -16.01 -3.19 -6.19
N LEU A 32 -15.72 -2.77 -4.96
CA LEU A 32 -16.73 -2.50 -3.95
C LEU A 32 -17.64 -1.31 -4.32
N ALA A 33 -17.08 -0.24 -4.89
CA ALA A 33 -17.85 0.91 -5.36
C ALA A 33 -18.81 0.56 -6.51
N SER A 34 -18.42 -0.42 -7.34
CA SER A 34 -19.20 -0.89 -8.50
C SER A 34 -20.33 -1.86 -8.13
N LEU A 35 -20.38 -2.34 -6.88
CA LEU A 35 -21.45 -3.23 -6.44
C LEU A 35 -22.78 -2.48 -6.23
N PRO A 36 -23.93 -3.13 -6.53
CA PRO A 36 -25.24 -2.67 -6.09
C PRO A 36 -25.27 -2.46 -4.57
N SER A 37 -26.02 -1.46 -4.11
CA SER A 37 -26.09 -1.09 -2.68
C SER A 37 -26.42 -2.29 -1.77
N GLY A 38 -27.41 -3.10 -2.14
CA GLY A 38 -27.80 -4.27 -1.34
C GLY A 38 -26.75 -5.39 -1.26
N LEU A 39 -25.82 -5.50 -2.23
CA LEU A 39 -24.67 -6.41 -2.13
C LEU A 39 -23.55 -5.78 -1.32
N ARG A 40 -23.26 -4.50 -1.57
CA ARG A 40 -22.25 -3.75 -0.83
C ARG A 40 -22.56 -3.69 0.67
N GLU A 41 -23.82 -3.53 1.05
CA GLU A 41 -24.29 -3.54 2.45
C GLU A 41 -24.11 -4.90 3.12
N LYS A 42 -24.19 -6.00 2.37
CA LYS A 42 -23.91 -7.35 2.89
C LYS A 42 -22.42 -7.61 3.09
N LEU A 43 -21.56 -7.06 2.23
CA LEU A 43 -20.10 -7.18 2.38
C LEU A 43 -19.53 -6.21 3.42
N VAL A 44 -20.08 -5.00 3.50
CA VAL A 44 -19.71 -3.98 4.49
C VAL A 44 -20.95 -3.63 5.29
N GLU A 45 -21.12 -4.26 6.44
CA GLU A 45 -22.35 -4.18 7.24
C GLU A 45 -22.58 -2.78 7.83
N THR A 46 -21.52 -2.09 8.28
CA THR A 46 -21.63 -0.78 8.94
C THR A 46 -21.53 0.37 7.94
N GLU A 47 -22.37 1.39 8.13
CA GLU A 47 -22.35 2.58 7.26
C GLU A 47 -21.02 3.34 7.38
N GLU A 48 -20.45 3.42 8.58
CA GLU A 48 -19.14 4.04 8.81
C GLU A 48 -18.05 3.41 7.93
N LYS A 49 -17.97 2.08 7.87
CA LYS A 49 -17.00 1.39 7.02
C LYS A 49 -17.28 1.64 5.54
N ARG A 50 -18.55 1.71 5.13
CA ARG A 50 -18.92 2.05 3.74
C ARG A 50 -18.47 3.46 3.38
N ILE A 51 -18.57 4.41 4.31
CA ILE A 51 -18.05 5.77 4.14
C ILE A 51 -16.52 5.73 4.01
N ASN A 52 -15.83 5.01 4.89
CA ASN A 52 -14.36 4.90 4.84
C ASN A 52 -13.87 4.26 3.54
N PHE A 53 -14.47 3.16 3.09
CA PHE A 53 -14.14 2.54 1.80
C PHE A 53 -14.37 3.47 0.61
N ARG A 54 -15.45 4.25 0.63
CA ARG A 54 -15.73 5.26 -0.40
C ARG A 54 -14.71 6.40 -0.37
N HIS A 55 -14.37 6.91 0.81
CA HIS A 55 -13.34 7.92 0.96
C HIS A 55 -11.98 7.44 0.46
N LEU A 56 -11.61 6.19 0.78
CA LEU A 56 -10.39 5.54 0.30
C LEU A 56 -10.42 5.35 -1.23
N HIS A 57 -11.57 4.98 -1.80
CA HIS A 57 -11.76 4.90 -3.24
C HIS A 57 -11.50 6.26 -3.92
N GLU A 58 -12.18 7.31 -3.45
CA GLU A 58 -12.10 8.66 -4.01
C GLU A 58 -10.67 9.23 -3.89
N SER A 59 -10.08 9.10 -2.70
CA SER A 59 -8.72 9.56 -2.42
C SER A 59 -7.68 8.85 -3.29
N SER A 60 -7.70 7.51 -3.33
CA SER A 60 -6.75 6.75 -4.14
C SER A 60 -6.93 6.94 -5.65
N HIS A 61 -8.15 7.22 -6.13
CA HIS A 61 -8.43 7.49 -7.55
C HIS A 61 -8.08 8.91 -7.99
N SER A 62 -8.10 9.87 -7.06
CA SER A 62 -7.66 11.25 -7.34
C SER A 62 -6.16 11.35 -7.64
N VAL A 63 -5.35 10.41 -7.14
CA VAL A 63 -3.91 10.36 -7.40
C VAL A 63 -3.67 10.03 -8.87
N SER A 64 -2.99 10.88 -9.64
CA SER A 64 -2.64 10.52 -11.02
C SER A 64 -1.52 9.47 -11.06
N THR A 65 -1.32 8.81 -12.20
CA THR A 65 -0.17 7.91 -12.38
C THR A 65 1.16 8.65 -12.17
N ILE A 66 1.23 9.91 -12.60
CA ILE A 66 2.42 10.76 -12.43
C ILE A 66 2.63 11.07 -10.94
N ASP A 67 1.57 11.40 -10.21
CA ASP A 67 1.70 11.73 -8.80
C ASP A 67 2.00 10.50 -7.96
N ALA A 68 1.48 9.33 -8.31
CA ALA A 68 1.88 8.07 -7.69
C ALA A 68 3.38 7.78 -7.87
N LEU A 69 3.92 8.02 -9.07
CA LEU A 69 5.36 7.89 -9.34
C LEU A 69 6.20 8.89 -8.53
N LYS A 70 5.73 10.14 -8.40
CA LYS A 70 6.39 11.14 -7.54
C LYS A 70 6.37 10.74 -6.08
N LEU A 71 5.22 10.27 -5.56
CA LEU A 71 5.10 9.80 -4.18
C LEU A 71 6.05 8.62 -3.91
N PHE A 72 6.14 7.67 -4.84
CA PHE A 72 7.11 6.57 -4.77
C PHE A 72 8.55 7.08 -4.72
N HIS A 73 8.94 7.97 -5.65
CA HIS A 73 10.29 8.52 -5.68
C HIS A 73 10.64 9.28 -4.39
N ASN A 74 9.74 10.14 -3.92
CA ASN A 74 9.91 10.90 -2.69
C ASN A 74 10.02 9.98 -1.46
N GLY A 75 9.25 8.90 -1.43
CA GLY A 75 9.33 7.85 -0.41
C GLY A 75 10.71 7.18 -0.40
N MET A 76 11.23 6.79 -1.58
CA MET A 76 12.58 6.22 -1.69
C MET A 76 13.66 7.20 -1.23
N SER A 77 13.61 8.46 -1.67
CA SER A 77 14.60 9.48 -1.27
C SER A 77 14.63 9.69 0.24
N ARG A 78 13.47 9.66 0.91
CA ARG A 78 13.38 9.76 2.37
C ARG A 78 14.03 8.56 3.07
N ARG A 79 13.74 7.34 2.61
CA ARG A 79 14.34 6.10 3.14
C ARG A 79 15.86 6.12 2.99
N HIS A 80 16.37 6.53 1.84
CA HIS A 80 17.82 6.60 1.59
C HIS A 80 18.53 7.73 2.37
N ALA A 81 17.89 8.88 2.56
CA ALA A 81 18.45 9.96 3.38
C ALA A 81 18.67 9.54 4.85
N ASN A 82 17.79 8.68 5.38
CA ASN A 82 17.92 8.16 6.75
C ASN A 82 18.90 6.98 6.87
N THR A 83 19.28 6.33 5.77
CA THR A 83 20.20 5.18 5.77
C THR A 83 21.68 5.60 5.73
N GLY A 84 21.99 6.89 5.53
CA GLY A 84 23.36 7.43 5.56
C GLY A 84 24.08 7.33 6.92
N ASN A 85 23.43 6.78 7.96
CA ASN A 85 23.94 6.68 9.33
C ASN A 85 24.11 5.25 9.85
N ILE A 86 23.88 4.20 9.05
CA ILE A 86 24.07 2.81 9.50
C ILE A 86 24.88 2.06 8.46
N GLU A 87 26.20 2.08 8.65
CA GLU A 87 27.06 1.02 8.13
C GLU A 87 26.78 -0.27 8.91
N THR A 88 26.75 -1.39 8.19
CA THR A 88 26.77 -2.78 8.69
C THR A 88 25.58 -3.23 9.54
N ASP A 89 24.64 -3.98 8.96
CA ASP A 89 24.62 -5.44 9.11
C ASP A 89 23.42 -6.01 8.32
N ILE A 90 23.71 -6.84 7.32
CA ILE A 90 22.71 -7.56 6.53
C ILE A 90 22.53 -8.89 7.25
N HIS A 91 21.76 -8.95 8.32
CA HIS A 91 21.13 -10.19 8.82
C HIS A 91 20.16 -9.83 9.96
N SER A 92 18.87 -9.66 9.67
CA SER A 92 17.83 -10.07 10.61
C SER A 92 16.48 -10.22 9.91
N GLU A 93 15.95 -11.44 9.96
CA GLU A 93 14.54 -11.75 9.82
C GLU A 93 13.80 -11.13 11.00
N ASP A 94 13.50 -9.84 10.95
CA ASP A 94 12.49 -9.27 11.83
C ASP A 94 11.74 -8.16 11.11
N VAL A 95 10.48 -8.46 10.79
CA VAL A 95 9.52 -7.56 10.18
C VAL A 95 8.81 -6.84 11.32
N ASP A 96 9.52 -5.98 12.05
CA ASP A 96 8.84 -5.01 12.91
C ASP A 96 9.68 -3.75 13.17
N ALA A 97 8.97 -2.62 13.27
CA ALA A 97 9.46 -1.30 13.66
C ALA A 97 10.47 -0.57 12.73
N ARG A 98 10.00 -0.07 11.58
CA ARG A 98 10.50 1.21 11.00
C ARG A 98 9.36 2.23 10.89
N SER A 99 8.85 2.66 12.04
CA SER A 99 7.82 3.70 12.14
C SER A 99 8.44 5.10 12.08
N SER A 100 8.70 5.64 10.89
CA SER A 100 8.76 7.11 10.68
C SER A 100 8.79 7.56 9.20
N ASP A 101 9.08 6.65 8.25
CA ASP A 101 9.24 6.98 6.83
C ASP A 101 8.21 6.30 5.92
N LYS A 102 6.94 6.27 6.35
CA LYS A 102 5.88 5.66 5.53
C LYS A 102 5.62 6.50 4.29
N ASN A 103 5.67 5.89 3.10
CA ASN A 103 5.23 6.53 1.86
C ASN A 103 3.71 6.78 1.95
N ALA A 104 3.22 7.86 1.35
CA ALA A 104 1.77 8.13 1.27
C ALA A 104 1.01 6.96 0.61
N LEU A 105 1.66 6.22 -0.29
CA LEU A 105 1.09 5.01 -0.89
C LEU A 105 0.96 3.85 0.10
N ASP A 106 1.89 3.72 1.05
CA ASP A 106 1.83 2.69 2.09
C ASP A 106 0.69 2.99 3.08
N ALA A 107 0.44 4.28 3.36
CA ALA A 107 -0.68 4.69 4.22
C ALA A 107 -2.04 4.25 3.66
N TYR A 108 -2.26 4.38 2.34
CA TYR A 108 -3.48 3.87 1.71
C TYR A 108 -3.66 2.36 1.85
N TYR A 109 -2.56 1.60 1.75
CA TYR A 109 -2.59 0.16 1.91
C TYR A 109 -2.83 -0.26 3.37
N ASP A 110 -2.21 0.44 4.33
CA ASP A 110 -2.46 0.24 5.76
C ASP A 110 -3.94 0.50 6.12
N GLU A 111 -4.51 1.59 5.59
CA GLU A 111 -5.93 1.92 5.76
C GLU A 111 -6.84 0.82 5.17
N LEU A 112 -6.56 0.39 3.94
CA LEU A 112 -7.29 -0.73 3.32
C LEU A 112 -7.23 -1.99 4.18
N ARG A 113 -6.04 -2.33 4.68
CA ARG A 113 -5.83 -3.52 5.49
C ARG A 113 -6.63 -3.46 6.80
N SER A 114 -6.66 -2.32 7.49
CA SER A 114 -7.49 -2.14 8.69
C SER A 114 -8.97 -2.37 8.36
N LEU A 115 -9.47 -1.73 7.30
CA LEU A 115 -10.87 -1.83 6.90
C LEU A 115 -11.26 -3.28 6.52
N VAL A 116 -10.38 -4.01 5.83
CA VAL A 116 -10.63 -5.42 5.47
C VAL A 116 -10.60 -6.32 6.70
N LEU A 117 -9.65 -6.13 7.62
CA LEU A 117 -9.58 -6.91 8.87
C LEU A 117 -10.83 -6.70 9.74
N GLU A 118 -11.37 -5.48 9.74
CA GLU A 118 -12.59 -5.15 10.44
C GLU A 118 -13.85 -5.62 9.69
N SER A 119 -13.75 -6.02 8.43
CA SER A 119 -14.84 -6.50 7.57
C SER A 119 -14.64 -7.97 7.19
N PRO A 120 -14.99 -8.93 8.07
CA PRO A 120 -14.73 -10.36 7.85
C PRO A 120 -15.41 -10.94 6.61
N ALA A 121 -16.49 -10.33 6.11
CA ALA A 121 -17.13 -10.72 4.85
C ALA A 121 -16.32 -10.35 3.59
N ILE A 122 -15.32 -9.48 3.71
CA ILE A 122 -14.40 -9.06 2.65
C ILE A 122 -13.05 -9.78 2.79
N SER A 123 -12.81 -10.48 3.90
CA SER A 123 -11.54 -11.18 4.15
C SER A 123 -11.21 -12.13 3.00
N THR A 124 -10.36 -11.65 2.11
CA THR A 124 -9.60 -12.47 1.18
C THR A 124 -8.41 -12.99 1.96
N GLU A 125 -8.30 -14.30 2.15
CA GLU A 125 -7.04 -14.89 2.62
C GLU A 125 -5.95 -14.49 1.62
N PHE A 126 -5.12 -13.52 1.99
CA PHE A 126 -3.93 -13.15 1.25
C PHE A 126 -2.86 -14.23 1.47
N ARG A 127 -3.12 -15.46 1.02
CA ARG A 127 -2.13 -16.53 1.03
C ARG A 127 -1.19 -16.30 -0.15
N VAL A 128 -0.02 -15.79 0.16
CA VAL A 128 1.14 -15.84 -0.76
C VAL A 128 1.79 -17.19 -0.50
N GLU A 129 1.64 -18.13 -1.43
CA GLU A 129 2.50 -19.32 -1.52
C GLU A 129 3.86 -18.96 -2.14
#